data_AF-A0A815G8P4-F1
#
_entry.id   AF-A0A815G8P4-F1
#
_cell.length_a   1.000
_cell.length_b   1.000
_cell.length_c   1.000
_cell.angle_alpha   90.00
_cell.angle_beta   90.00
_cell.angle_gamma   90.00
#
_symmetry.space_group_name_H-M   'P 1'
#
loop_
_entity.id
_entity.type
_entity.pdbx_description
1 polymer ?
#
loop_
_entity_poly.entity_id
_entity_poly.type
_entity_poly.pdbx_seq_one_letter_code
_entity_poly.pdbx_strand_id
1 'polypeptide(L)'
;MVIAHTAVELAQIKKLLHAVRTSNYDQIRRICEKGLNGVINYNDPTDGETPLLVAVKRNDEIMIQFLLDLHAHPDITDFKV
;
A
#
# COMPACT_ATOMS: atom_id res chain seq x y z
N MET A 1 2.45 5.85 11.83
CA MET A 1 1.42 5.80 10.78
C MET A 1 1.44 7.13 10.03
N VAL A 2 1.60 7.11 8.70
CA VAL A 2 1.56 8.33 7.87
C VAL A 2 0.27 8.28 7.05
N ILE A 3 -0.61 9.24 7.27
CA ILE A 3 -1.84 9.39 6.49
C ILE A 3 -1.48 10.21 5.25
N ALA A 4 -2.03 9.89 4.09
CA ALA A 4 -1.87 10.74 2.92
C ALA A 4 -2.53 12.10 3.18
N HIS A 5 -1.75 13.17 3.27
CA HIS A 5 -2.24 14.52 3.59
C HIS A 5 -2.30 15.43 2.35
N THR A 6 -1.54 15.11 1.31
CA THR A 6 -1.48 15.87 0.06
C THR A 6 -2.20 15.16 -1.08
N ALA A 7 -2.60 15.93 -2.09
CA ALA A 7 -3.23 15.38 -3.30
C ALA A 7 -2.31 14.40 -4.06
N VAL A 8 -0.99 14.59 -3.99
CA VAL A 8 -0.01 13.71 -4.64
C VAL A 8 0.08 12.37 -3.91
N GLU A 9 0.17 12.40 -2.58
CA GLU A 9 0.16 11.20 -1.74
C GLU A 9 -1.13 10.40 -1.95
N LEU A 10 -2.28 11.09 -1.95
CA LEU A 10 -3.59 10.48 -2.16
C LEU A 10 -3.69 9.81 -3.54
N ALA A 11 -3.21 10.49 -4.58
CA ALA A 11 -3.21 9.93 -5.93
C ALA A 11 -2.28 8.70 -6.05
N GLN A 12 -1.12 8.73 -5.38
CA GLN A 12 -0.18 7.61 -5.40
C GLN A 12 -0.68 6.41 -4.59
N ILE A 13 -1.21 6.62 -3.38
CA ILE A 13 -1.75 5.51 -2.57
C ILE A 13 -2.94 4.86 -3.27
N LYS A 14 -3.83 5.63 -3.89
CA LYS A 14 -4.95 5.08 -4.68
C LYS A 14 -4.47 4.26 -5.88
N LYS A 15 -3.45 4.73 -6.60
CA LYS A 15 -2.83 3.97 -7.69
C LYS A 15 -2.17 2.69 -7.17
N LEU A 16 -1.46 2.77 -6.05
CA LEU A 16 -0.81 1.61 -5.43
C LEU A 16 -1.83 0.57 -4.99
N LEU A 17 -2.89 0.98 -4.29
CA LEU A 17 -3.98 0.10 -3.88
C LEU A 17 -4.68 -0.54 -5.08
N HIS A 18 -4.86 0.20 -6.18
CA HIS A 18 -5.38 -0.36 -7.42
C HIS A 18 -4.44 -1.40 -8.04
N ALA A 19 -3.13 -1.14 -8.04
CA ALA A 19 -2.13 -2.08 -8.53
C ALA A 19 -2.09 -3.37 -7.69
N VAL A 20 -2.24 -3.27 -6.37
CA VAL A 20 -2.39 -4.44 -5.48
C VAL A 20 -3.67 -5.23 -5.78
N ARG A 21 -4.81 -4.56 -5.98
CA ARG A 21 -6.08 -5.23 -6.32
C ARG A 21 -6.03 -5.96 -7.66
N THR A 22 -5.23 -5.46 -8.60
CA THR A 22 -5.05 -6.05 -9.93
C THR A 22 -3.85 -6.99 -10.00
N SER A 23 -3.18 -7.24 -8.87
CA SER A 23 -1.94 -8.03 -8.78
C SER A 23 -0.86 -7.58 -9.77
N ASN A 24 -0.76 -6.28 -10.00
CA ASN A 24 0.19 -5.68 -10.93
C ASN A 24 1.52 -5.34 -10.24
N TYR A 25 2.36 -6.37 -10.08
CA TYR A 25 3.66 -6.31 -9.41
C TYR A 25 4.61 -5.27 -10.01
N ASP A 26 4.65 -5.12 -11.33
CA ASP A 26 5.48 -4.13 -12.03
C ASP A 26 5.09 -2.70 -11.67
N GLN A 27 3.78 -2.41 -11.63
CA GLN A 27 3.33 -1.08 -11.21
C GLN A 27 3.64 -0.81 -9.75
N ILE A 28 3.46 -1.80 -8.87
CA ILE A 28 3.79 -1.66 -7.45
C ILE A 28 5.28 -1.31 -7.29
N ARG A 29 6.17 -2.04 -7.95
CA ARG A 29 7.62 -1.73 -7.95
C ARG A 29 7.90 -0.33 -8.46
N ARG A 30 7.36 0.05 -9.62
CA ARG A 30 7.58 1.39 -10.19
C ARG A 30 7.11 2.50 -9.25
N ILE A 31 5.97 2.32 -8.59
CA ILE A 31 5.44 3.30 -7.63
C ILE A 31 6.33 3.35 -6.38
N CYS A 32 6.84 2.20 -5.91
CA CYS A 32 7.70 2.16 -4.73
C CYS A 32 9.12 2.69 -5.00
N GLU A 33 9.65 2.48 -6.21
CA GLU A 33 10.99 2.91 -6.63
C GLU A 33 11.04 4.37 -7.10
N LYS A 34 10.01 4.83 -7.81
CA LYS A 34 9.97 6.17 -8.44
C LYS A 34 8.99 7.14 -7.77
N GLY A 35 8.08 6.61 -6.95
CA GLY A 35 7.09 7.41 -6.25
C GLY A 35 7.63 7.98 -4.96
N LEU A 36 6.73 8.29 -4.05
CA LEU A 36 7.09 8.81 -2.74
C LEU A 36 7.70 7.70 -1.88
N ASN A 37 8.84 7.99 -1.27
CA ASN A 37 9.50 7.07 -0.36
C ASN A 37 8.55 6.70 0.78
N GLY A 38 8.34 5.40 0.96
CA GLY A 38 7.46 4.88 2.01
C GLY A 38 5.96 4.98 1.70
N VAL A 39 5.53 5.30 0.48
CA VAL A 39 4.10 5.29 0.11
C VAL A 39 3.42 3.93 0.32
N ILE A 40 4.19 2.85 0.32
CA ILE A 40 3.74 1.49 0.66
C ILE A 40 3.18 1.39 2.10
N ASN A 41 3.58 2.33 2.96
CA ASN A 41 3.23 2.42 4.36
C ASN A 41 2.12 3.45 4.64
N TYR A 42 1.56 4.06 3.59
CA TYR A 42 0.53 5.08 3.72
C TYR A 42 -0.85 4.45 3.84
N ASN A 43 -1.69 5.11 4.62
CA ASN A 43 -3.11 4.81 4.73
C ASN A 43 -3.89 5.70 3.75
N ASP A 44 -4.87 5.11 3.05
CA ASP A 44 -5.85 5.91 2.32
C ASP A 44 -6.84 6.55 3.31
N PRO A 45 -6.94 7.89 3.37
CA PRO A 45 -7.80 8.59 4.32
C PRO A 45 -9.30 8.41 4.05
N THR A 46 -9.68 7.81 2.91
CA THR A 46 -11.08 7.56 2.55
C THR A 46 -11.58 6.27 3.19
N ASP A 47 -10.85 5.18 2.98
CA ASP A 47 -11.26 3.83 3.39
C ASP A 47 -10.45 3.27 4.58
N GLY A 48 -9.38 3.96 4.98
CA GLY A 48 -8.45 3.51 5.99
C GLY A 48 -7.53 2.36 5.52
N GLU A 49 -7.57 2.00 4.23
CA GLU A 49 -6.89 0.81 3.73
C GLU A 49 -5.41 1.05 3.41
N THR A 50 -4.59 0.03 3.71
CA THR A 50 -3.19 -0.04 3.31
C THR A 50 -2.98 -1.11 2.23
N PRO A 51 -1.91 -1.05 1.43
CA PRO A 51 -1.57 -2.07 0.44
C PRO A 51 -1.53 -3.47 1.06
N LEU A 52 -0.95 -3.59 2.26
CA LEU A 52 -0.88 -4.84 3.00
C LEU A 52 -2.26 -5.34 3.43
N LEU A 53 -3.13 -4.46 3.94
CA LEU A 53 -4.49 -4.83 4.33
C LEU A 53 -5.30 -5.34 3.13
N VAL A 54 -5.15 -4.73 1.95
CA VAL A 54 -5.80 -5.19 0.72
C VAL A 54 -5.31 -6.58 0.31
N ALA A 55 -4.00 -6.84 0.40
CA ALA A 55 -3.43 -8.15 0.10
C ALA A 55 -3.92 -9.23 1.09
N VAL A 56 -3.98 -8.91 2.38
CA VAL A 56 -4.51 -9.78 3.44
C VAL A 56 -5.99 -10.07 3.23
N LYS A 57 -6.83 -9.06 2.93
CA LYS A 57 -8.26 -9.25 2.63
C LYS A 57 -8.50 -10.18 1.43
N ARG A 58 -7.55 -10.24 0.49
CA ARG A 58 -7.61 -11.11 -0.68
C ARG A 58 -7.01 -12.49 -0.45
N ASN A 59 -6.44 -12.74 0.73
CA ASN A 59 -5.69 -13.95 1.06
C ASN A 59 -4.59 -14.27 0.04
N ASP A 60 -3.95 -13.22 -0.50
CA ASP A 60 -2.90 -13.33 -1.52
C ASP A 60 -1.52 -13.34 -0.84
N GLU A 61 -1.10 -14.52 -0.39
CA GLU A 61 0.16 -14.71 0.34
C GLU A 61 1.39 -14.26 -0.46
N ILE A 62 1.35 -14.43 -1.78
CA ILE A 62 2.43 -14.00 -2.68
C ILE A 62 2.53 -12.49 -2.70
N MET A 63 1.39 -11.79 -2.83
CA MET A 63 1.35 -10.33 -2.77
C MET A 63 1.77 -9.81 -1.39
N ILE A 64 1.35 -10.46 -0.30
CA ILE A 64 1.76 -10.10 1.06
C ILE A 64 3.28 -10.16 1.16
N GLN A 65 3.90 -11.28 0.75
CA GLN A 65 5.34 -11.43 0.79
C GLN A 65 6.05 -10.39 -0.09
N PHE A 66 5.54 -10.16 -1.29
CA PHE A 66 6.08 -9.16 -2.20
C PHE A 66 6.08 -7.74 -1.61
N LEU A 67 4.99 -7.35 -0.93
CA LEU A 67 4.91 -6.05 -0.28
C LEU A 67 5.89 -5.97 0.90
N LEU A 68 6.06 -7.06 1.67
CA LEU A 68 7.04 -7.12 2.77
C LEU A 68 8.49 -7.02 2.25
N ASP A 69 8.82 -7.68 1.13
CA ASP A 69 10.13 -7.55 0.46
C ASP A 69 10.41 -6.09 0.03
N LEU A 70 9.37 -5.37 -0.38
CA LEU A 70 9.45 -3.93 -0.70
C LEU A 70 9.52 -3.01 0.53
N HIS A 71 9.82 -3.58 1.71
CA HIS A 71 9.93 -2.87 2.98
C HIS A 71 8.60 -2.25 3.43
N ALA A 72 7.46 -2.85 3.06
CA ALA A 72 6.21 -2.59 3.75
C ALA A 72 6.36 -2.99 5.21
N HIS A 73 6.16 -2.05 6.14
CA HIS A 73 6.23 -2.37 7.55
C HIS A 73 4.94 -3.08 7.98
N PRO A 74 5.01 -4.30 8.53
CA PRO A 74 3.84 -5.03 9.01
C PRO A 74 3.22 -4.39 10.25
N ASP A 75 3.94 -3.47 10.91
CA ASP A 75 3.48 -2.69 12.06
C ASP A 75 2.36 -1.68 11.71
N ILE A 76 2.05 -1.54 10.42
CA ILE A 76 0.99 -0.64 9.92
C ILE A 76 -0.30 -1.44 9.85
N THR A 77 -0.69 -1.97 11.00
CA THR A 77 -1.98 -2.61 11.22
C THR A 77 -3.02 -1.58 11.62
N ASP A 78 -4.24 -1.85 11.16
CA ASP A 78 -5.47 -1.07 11.31
C ASP A 78 -5.69 -0.53 12.74
N PHE A 79 -6.05 0.75 12.85
CA PHE A 79 -6.61 1.31 14.08
C PHE A 79 -8.07 0.85 14.17
N LYS A 80 -8.29 -0.27 14.85
CA LYS A 80 -9.57 -0.56 15.51
C LYS A 80 -9.31 -0.85 16.99
N VAL A 81 -9.30 0.22 17.79
CA VAL A 81 -9.62 0.21 19.22
C VAL A 81 -10.53 1.37 19.54
#